data_AF-A0A932DKY3-F1
#
_entry.id   AF-A0A932DKY3-F1
#
_cell.length_a   1.000
_cell.length_b   1.000
_cell.length_c   1.000
_cell.angle_alpha   90.00
_cell.angle_beta   90.00
_cell.angle_gamma   90.00
#
_symmetry.space_group_name_H-M   'P 1'
#
loop_
_entity.id
_entity.type
_entity.pdbx_description
1 polymer ?
#
loop_
_entity_poly.entity_id
_entity_poly.type
_entity_poly.pdbx_seq_one_letter_code
_entity_poly.pdbx_strand_id
1 'polypeptide(L)' 'MRLSTLVSALPAVLQRSPGDPDILGIEHDSRCVMPGALFVARRGGNTDGHRFIPNAIKRGAVAIVGEDSRTPTPPHLA' A
#
# COMPACT_ATOMS: atom_id res chain seq x y z
N MET A 1 -7.46 -3.11 11.37
CA MET A 1 -7.04 -4.52 11.19
C MET A 1 -5.53 -4.54 10.97
N ARG A 2 -4.79 -5.48 11.55
CA ARG A 2 -3.33 -5.51 11.41
C ARG A 2 -2.90 -5.88 10.00
N LEU A 3 -1.84 -5.24 9.50
CA LEU A 3 -1.28 -5.54 8.17
C LEU A 3 -0.91 -7.02 8.04
N SER A 4 -0.27 -7.59 9.07
CA SER A 4 0.11 -9.01 9.11
C SER A 4 -1.08 -9.95 8.90
N THR A 5 -2.26 -9.61 9.44
CA THR A 5 -3.48 -10.39 9.24
C THR A 5 -3.92 -10.38 7.78
N LEU A 6 -3.97 -9.20 7.14
CA LEU A 6 -4.32 -9.09 5.72
C LEU A 6 -3.34 -9.87 4.83
N VAL A 7 -2.04 -9.74 5.11
CA VAL A 7 -0.97 -10.37 4.33
C VAL A 7 -1.01 -11.90 4.46
N SER A 8 -1.42 -12.45 5.61
CA SER A 8 -1.54 -13.90 5.81
C SER A 8 -2.60 -14.58 4.92
N ALA A 9 -3.55 -13.81 4.39
CA ALA A 9 -4.57 -14.32 3.47
C ALA A 9 -4.10 -14.37 2.01
N LEU A 10 -2.92 -13.82 1.68
CA LEU A 10 -2.38 -13.81 0.33
C LEU A 10 -1.60 -15.09 0.05
N PRO A 11 -1.72 -15.66 -1.16
CA PRO A 11 -1.04 -16.92 -1.51
C PRO A 11 0.48 -16.77 -1.64
N ALA A 12 0.97 -15.57 -1.93
CA ALA A 12 2.39 -15.27 -2.05
C ALA A 12 2.67 -13.79 -1.76
N VAL A 13 3.79 -13.54 -1.07
CA VAL A 13 4.29 -12.21 -0.75
C VAL A 13 5.79 -12.22 -1.04
N LEU A 14 6.20 -11.52 -2.09
CA LEU A 14 7.60 -11.54 -2.55
C LEU A 14 8.52 -10.76 -1.63
N GLN A 15 8.03 -9.65 -1.07
CA GLN A 15 8.79 -8.78 -0.19
C GLN A 15 7.82 -8.12 0.80
N ARG A 16 8.25 -8.01 2.06
CA ARG A 16 7.53 -7.30 3.11
C ARG A 16 8.50 -6.41 3.85
N SER A 17 8.15 -5.12 3.96
CA SER A 17 8.89 -4.20 4.82
C SER A 17 8.57 -4.45 6.30
N PRO A 18 9.53 -4.21 7.22
CA PRO A 18 9.26 -4.27 8.64
C PRO A 18 8.10 -3.34 9.03
N GLY A 19 7.32 -3.75 10.02
CA GLY A 19 6.15 -3.02 10.49
C GLY A 19 4.86 -3.84 10.46
N ASP A 20 3.92 -3.47 11.33
CA ASP A 20 2.60 -4.07 11.43
C ASP A 20 1.56 -3.00 11.80
N PRO A 21 1.36 -1.98 10.95
CA PRO A 21 0.43 -0.89 11.22
C PRO A 21 -1.02 -1.39 11.23
N ASP A 22 -1.86 -0.63 11.92
CA ASP A 22 -3.30 -0.80 11.84
C ASP A 22 -3.84 -0.18 10.55
N ILE A 23 -4.46 -1.02 9.73
CA ILE A 23 -5.13 -0.65 8.50
C ILE A 23 -6.59 -0.30 8.81
N LEU A 24 -6.95 0.94 8.51
CA LEU A 24 -8.30 1.50 8.71
C LEU A 24 -9.17 1.45 7.45
N GLY A 25 -8.55 1.28 6.28
CA GLY A 25 -9.23 1.19 4.99
C GLY A 25 -8.30 0.67 3.90
N ILE A 26 -8.87 0.27 2.76
CA ILE A 26 -8.11 -0.21 1.59
C ILE A 26 -8.55 0.60 0.38
N GLU A 27 -7.61 1.27 -0.28
CA GLU A 27 -7.91 2.16 -1.40
C GLU A 27 -7.01 1.86 -2.60
N HIS A 28 -7.59 1.81 -3.81
CA HIS A 28 -6.82 1.74 -5.05
C HIS A 28 -6.72 3.10 -5.76
N ASP A 29 -7.58 4.05 -5.39
CA ASP A 29 -7.55 5.41 -5.92
C ASP A 29 -6.82 6.30 -4.91
N SER A 30 -5.64 6.78 -5.30
CA SER A 30 -4.82 7.63 -4.43
C SER A 30 -5.55 8.91 -4.00
N ARG A 31 -6.60 9.34 -4.69
CA ARG A 31 -7.43 10.50 -4.34
C ARG A 31 -8.36 10.21 -3.16
N CYS A 32 -8.75 8.96 -2.97
CA CYS A 32 -9.62 8.49 -1.89
C CYS A 32 -8.86 8.05 -0.64
N VAL A 33 -7.52 7.95 -0.71
CA VAL A 33 -6.68 7.61 0.43
C VAL A 33 -6.90 8.60 1.58
N MET A 34 -7.17 8.03 2.75
CA MET A 34 -7.27 8.70 4.04
C MET A 34 -6.15 8.21 4.98
N PRO A 35 -5.83 8.97 6.04
CA PRO A 35 -4.86 8.53 7.05
C PRO A 35 -5.20 7.13 7.62
N GLY A 36 -4.21 6.24 7.63
CA GLY A 36 -4.38 4.85 8.09
C GLY A 36 -4.82 3.86 7.01
N ALA A 37 -4.97 4.30 5.76
CA ALA A 37 -5.34 3.40 4.66
C ALA A 37 -4.14 2.59 4.14
N LEU A 38 -4.43 1.41 3.60
CA LEU A 38 -3.55 0.63 2.74
C LEU A 38 -3.84 1.00 1.28
N PHE A 39 -2.81 1.37 0.53
CA PHE A 39 -2.94 1.71 -0.89
C PHE A 39 -2.55 0.54 -1.78
N VAL A 40 -3.40 0.19 -2.74
CA VAL A 40 -3.15 -0.88 -3.72
C VAL A 40 -2.70 -0.27 -5.05
N ALA A 41 -1.39 -0.33 -5.29
CA ALA A 41 -0.75 0.11 -6.52
C ALA A 41 -0.73 -1.04 -7.55
N ARG A 42 -1.76 -1.10 -8.40
CA ARG A 42 -1.84 -2.08 -9.49
C ARG A 42 -1.64 -1.41 -10.85
N ARG A 43 -1.06 -2.13 -11.82
CA ARG A 43 -1.06 -1.72 -13.23
C ARG A 43 -2.45 -1.91 -13.83
N GLY A 44 -3.12 -0.82 -14.16
CA GLY A 44 -4.37 -0.84 -14.93
C GLY A 44 -4.11 -0.80 -16.44
N GLY A 45 -5.15 -1.05 -17.24
CA GLY A 45 -5.05 -0.99 -18.70
C GLY A 45 -4.71 0.39 -19.26
N ASN A 46 -5.13 1.46 -18.58
CA ASN A 46 -4.88 2.85 -19.00
C ASN A 46 -3.75 3.54 -18.24
N THR A 47 -3.46 3.12 -17.01
CA THR A 47 -2.48 3.82 -16.15
C THR A 47 -1.84 2.87 -15.15
N ASP A 48 -0.55 3.10 -14.91
CA ASP A 48 0.22 2.41 -13.89
C ASP A 48 -0.01 3.04 -12.50
N GLY A 49 -0.69 2.31 -11.60
CA GLY A 49 -1.02 2.76 -10.25
C GLY A 49 0.19 3.07 -9.37
N HIS A 50 1.35 2.48 -9.68
CA HIS A 50 2.60 2.74 -8.93
C HIS A 50 3.04 4.20 -9.01
N ARG A 51 2.66 4.91 -10.09
CA ARG A 51 2.94 6.34 -10.26
C ARG A 51 2.27 7.21 -9.19
N PHE A 52 1.23 6.69 -8.53
CA PHE A 52 0.46 7.43 -7.53
C PHE A 52 0.85 7.11 -6.08
N ILE A 53 1.82 6.23 -5.85
CA ILE A 53 2.34 5.93 -4.51
C ILE A 53 2.77 7.20 -3.76
N PRO A 54 3.49 8.17 -4.38
CA PRO A 54 3.84 9.42 -3.68
C PRO A 54 2.62 10.21 -3.21
N ASN A 55 1.51 10.20 -3.97
CA ASN A 55 0.27 10.88 -3.57
C ASN A 55 -0.43 10.13 -2.43
N ALA A 56 -0.47 8.79 -2.49
CA ALA A 56 -1.03 7.97 -1.41
C ALA A 56 -0.27 8.18 -0.08
N ILE A 57 1.08 8.17 -0.13
CA ILE A 57 1.91 8.45 1.06
C ILE A 57 1.60 9.84 1.63
N LYS A 58 1.54 10.87 0.78
CA LYS A 58 1.22 12.25 1.21
C LYS A 58 -0.15 12.36 1.90
N ARG A 59 -1.09 11.48 1.56
CA ARG A 59 -2.44 11.46 2.12
C ARG A 59 -2.57 10.60 3.38
N GLY A 60 -1.48 9.95 3.80
CA GLY A 60 -1.44 9.17 5.04
C GLY A 60 -1.65 7.67 4.84
N ALA A 61 -1.37 7.13 3.65
CA ALA A 61 -1.29 5.68 3.50
C ALA A 61 -0.19 5.11 4.40
N VAL A 62 -0.56 4.14 5.23
CA VAL A 62 0.33 3.45 6.18
C VAL A 62 0.80 2.09 5.67
N ALA A 63 0.40 1.70 4.47
CA ALA A 63 0.93 0.52 3.79
C ALA A 63 0.71 0.67 2.29
N ILE A 64 1.62 0.11 1.50
CA ILE A 64 1.50 0.03 0.03
C ILE A 64 1.58 -1.44 -0.36
N VAL A 65 0.67 -1.91 -1.19
CA VAL A 65 0.72 -3.21 -1.85
C VAL A 65 0.82 -2.98 -3.34
N GLY A 66 1.76 -3.63 -4.02
CA GLY A 66 1.90 -3.53 -5.47
C GLY A 66 2.53 -4.77 -6.09
N GLU A 67 2.69 -4.73 -7.41
CA GLU A 67 3.09 -5.90 -8.23
C GLU A 67 4.60 -5.94 -8.54
N ASP A 68 5.35 -4.90 -8.13
CA ASP A 68 6.76 -4.70 -8.47
C ASP A 68 7.61 -4.58 -7.20
N SER A 69 8.83 -5.13 -7.22
CA SER A 69 9.81 -5.02 -6.12
C SER A 69 10.26 -3.58 -5.86
N ARG A 70 9.94 -2.64 -6.75
CA ARG A 70 10.21 -1.21 -6.63
C ARG A 70 9.17 -0.45 -5.79
N THR A 71 8.20 -1.10 -5.16
CA THR A 71 7.27 -0.43 -4.25
C THR A 71 7.99 0.13 -3.03
N PRO A 72 8.05 1.47 -2.85
CA PRO A 72 8.75 2.06 -1.71
C PRO A 72 7.93 1.89 -0.43
N THR A 73 8.63 1.65 0.68
CA THR A 73 8.04 1.74 2.02
C THR A 73 7.72 3.21 2.34
N PRO A 74 6.53 3.54 2.86
CA PRO A 74 6.27 4.89 3.34
C PRO A 74 7.32 5.32 4.38
N PRO A 75 7.89 6.53 4.28
CA PRO A 75 9.04 6.95 5.09
C PRO A 75 8.74 7.09 6.58
N HIS A 76 7.47 7.21 6.97
CA HIS A 76 7.06 7.26 8.38
C HIS A 76 7.00 5.87 9.04
N LEU A 77 7.35 4.82 8.29
CA LEU A 77 7.39 3.42 8.73
C LEU A 77 8.75 2.77 8.51
N ALA A 78 9.74 3.55 8.04
CA ALA A 78 11.11 3.09 7.84
C ALA A 78 11.91 3.15 9.14
#